data_AF-A0AAF0I2E6-F1
#
_entry.id   AF-A0AAF0I2E6-F1
#
_cell.length_a   1.000
_cell.length_b   1.000
_cell.length_c   1.000
_cell.angle_alpha   90.00
_cell.angle_beta   90.00
_cell.angle_gamma   90.00
#
_symmetry.space_group_name_H-M   'P 1'
#
loop_
_entity.id
_entity.type
_entity.pdbx_description
1 polymer ?
#
loop_
_entity_poly.entity_id
_entity_poly.type
_entity_poly.pdbx_seq_one_letter_code
_entity_poly.pdbx_strand_id
1 'polypeptide(L)'
;MASTDDVARYLAGRISDAVYPGGSGLPGIINAAVKIYPGWPVPGILQQDIENGGVHVSVWPLLTERKISTALGRPFRLMAKGKPSLQFTVNGTAISVAGVASALTNVQITLNGKTYTFHFQAGTTAEKALYILSVRLPRSFTISSSLCIMLVRHISLSVSTAGTAVRELRRQIKDFQVTVWAPTPGLRDRIGSAIDTALSEQCHIDLNDGAPAQLLYARQFDSDRSENWHVYRRDLIFSVNYATTQTITAPEVTSTVVTVNGQQTTR
;
A
#
# COMPACT_ATOMS: atom_id res chain seq x y z
N MET A 1 -2.23 1.24 -9.22
CA MET A 1 -1.66 0.29 -10.20
C MET A 1 -0.26 0.77 -10.50
N ALA A 2 0.77 -0.01 -10.19
CA ALA A 2 2.15 0.46 -10.37
C ALA A 2 2.47 0.78 -11.85
N SER A 3 2.97 1.98 -12.05
CA SER A 3 3.49 2.53 -13.30
C SER A 3 4.99 2.80 -13.17
N THR A 4 5.63 3.14 -14.31
CA THR A 4 7.03 3.60 -14.30
C THR A 4 7.24 4.80 -13.38
N ASP A 5 6.24 5.66 -13.27
CA ASP A 5 6.32 6.88 -12.46
C ASP A 5 6.22 6.55 -10.98
N ASP A 6 5.43 5.54 -10.61
CA ASP A 6 5.33 5.07 -9.21
C ASP A 6 6.66 4.47 -8.76
N VAL A 7 7.33 3.70 -9.63
CA VAL A 7 8.67 3.17 -9.34
C VAL A 7 9.68 4.31 -9.22
N ALA A 8 9.67 5.30 -10.11
CA ALA A 8 10.60 6.43 -10.04
C ALA A 8 10.39 7.27 -8.77
N ARG A 9 9.13 7.51 -8.37
CA ARG A 9 8.80 8.18 -7.11
C ARG A 9 9.21 7.37 -5.88
N TYR A 10 8.98 6.06 -5.91
CA TYR A 10 9.43 5.16 -4.85
C TYR A 10 10.95 5.24 -4.66
N LEU A 11 11.72 5.11 -5.75
CA LEU A 11 13.18 5.21 -5.72
C LEU A 11 13.64 6.58 -5.21
N ALA A 12 13.05 7.68 -5.70
CA ALA A 12 13.37 9.03 -5.22
C ALA A 12 13.08 9.19 -3.71
N GLY A 13 11.97 8.65 -3.20
CA GLY A 13 11.66 8.64 -1.77
C GLY A 13 12.70 7.87 -0.96
N ARG A 14 13.07 6.67 -1.41
CA ARG A 14 14.11 5.85 -0.74
C ARG A 14 15.48 6.52 -0.74
N ILE A 15 15.84 7.17 -1.83
CA ILE A 15 17.06 7.99 -1.91
C ILE A 15 16.99 9.15 -0.92
N SER A 16 15.83 9.80 -0.79
CA SER A 16 15.62 10.86 0.21
C SER A 16 15.82 10.35 1.63
N ASP A 17 15.30 9.18 1.98
CA ASP A 17 15.50 8.58 3.31
C ASP A 17 16.99 8.27 3.56
N ALA A 18 17.72 7.84 2.54
CA ALA A 18 19.16 7.56 2.63
C ALA A 18 20.02 8.83 2.80
N VAL A 19 19.68 9.89 2.06
CA VAL A 19 20.41 11.17 2.11
C VAL A 19 20.04 11.98 3.36
N TYR A 20 18.79 11.86 3.82
CA TYR A 20 18.23 12.56 4.98
C TYR A 20 17.61 11.57 5.99
N PRO A 21 18.41 10.80 6.76
CA PRO A 21 17.88 9.80 7.70
C PRO A 21 16.97 10.36 8.80
N GLY A 22 17.15 11.63 9.18
CA GLY A 22 16.30 12.35 10.14
C GLY A 22 15.12 13.10 9.49
N GLY A 23 14.92 12.95 8.19
CA GLY A 23 13.98 13.75 7.39
C GLY A 23 14.62 15.01 6.81
N SER A 24 13.98 15.58 5.79
CA SER A 24 14.52 16.68 4.97
C SER A 24 14.63 18.03 5.70
N GLY A 25 14.07 18.14 6.91
CA GLY A 25 14.22 19.32 7.78
C GLY A 25 15.45 19.27 8.68
N LEU A 26 16.16 18.14 8.72
CA LEU A 26 17.40 17.96 9.48
C LEU A 26 18.61 17.88 8.54
N PRO A 27 19.84 18.11 9.04
CA PRO A 27 21.05 17.91 8.25
C PRO A 27 21.11 16.51 7.66
N GLY A 28 21.44 16.42 6.37
CA GLY A 28 21.65 15.16 5.68
C GLY A 28 23.03 14.56 5.98
N ILE A 29 23.36 13.47 5.27
CA ILE A 29 24.66 12.81 5.35
C ILE A 29 25.83 13.67 4.84
N ILE A 30 25.52 14.78 4.16
CA ILE A 30 26.48 15.79 3.71
C ILE A 30 26.02 17.20 4.08
N ASN A 31 26.98 18.11 4.20
CA ASN A 31 26.73 19.53 4.42
C ASN A 31 26.55 20.28 3.09
N ALA A 32 25.62 19.81 2.26
CA ALA A 32 25.19 20.50 1.04
C ALA A 32 23.71 20.24 0.77
N ALA A 33 23.07 21.15 0.03
CA ALA A 33 21.69 20.95 -0.40
C ALA A 33 21.63 19.84 -1.47
N VAL A 34 20.74 18.86 -1.29
CA VAL A 34 20.54 17.76 -2.23
C VAL A 34 19.11 17.80 -2.77
N LYS A 35 18.95 17.98 -4.08
CA LYS A 35 17.66 17.93 -4.75
C LYS A 35 17.45 16.54 -5.36
N ILE A 36 16.39 15.86 -4.96
CA ILE A 36 16.10 14.48 -5.39
C ILE A 36 14.76 14.46 -6.12
N TYR A 37 14.73 13.99 -7.37
CA TYR A 37 13.50 14.02 -8.16
C TYR A 37 13.46 12.98 -9.30
N PRO A 38 12.25 12.56 -9.72
CA PRO A 38 12.07 11.83 -10.97
C PRO A 38 12.30 12.73 -12.20
N GLY A 39 12.82 12.17 -13.28
CA GLY A 39 13.03 12.86 -14.57
C GLY A 39 14.43 13.44 -14.73
N TRP A 40 14.65 14.19 -15.82
CA TRP A 40 15.96 14.78 -16.11
C TRP A 40 16.14 16.14 -15.42
N PRO A 41 17.35 16.51 -14.97
CA PRO A 41 17.65 17.88 -14.56
C PRO A 41 17.32 18.89 -15.66
N VAL A 42 16.78 20.04 -15.26
CA VAL A 42 16.71 21.22 -16.11
C VAL A 42 18.11 21.85 -16.17
N PRO A 43 18.76 21.97 -17.34
CA PRO A 43 20.18 22.32 -17.42
C PRO A 43 20.56 23.63 -16.72
N GLY A 44 19.76 24.71 -16.88
CA GLY A 44 20.05 26.00 -16.26
C GLY A 44 19.94 25.98 -14.73
N ILE A 45 18.98 25.23 -14.19
CA ILE A 45 18.80 25.07 -12.74
C ILE A 45 19.95 24.22 -12.17
N LEU A 46 20.27 23.11 -12.84
CA LEU A 46 21.37 22.24 -12.44
C LEU A 46 22.69 23.01 -12.35
N GLN A 47 23.03 23.78 -13.39
CA GLN A 47 24.28 24.53 -13.41
C GLN A 47 24.35 25.54 -12.26
N GLN A 48 23.29 26.32 -12.06
CA GLN A 48 23.20 27.31 -10.98
C GLN A 48 23.35 26.66 -9.59
N ASP A 49 22.70 25.51 -9.36
CA ASP A 49 22.78 24.81 -8.08
C ASP A 49 24.16 24.20 -7.85
N ILE A 50 24.79 23.64 -8.89
CA ILE A 50 26.16 23.09 -8.83
C ILE A 50 27.18 24.19 -8.49
N GLU A 51 27.08 25.36 -9.11
CA GLU A 51 27.93 26.52 -8.81
C GLU A 51 27.77 27.00 -7.35
N ASN A 52 26.58 26.85 -6.78
CA ASN A 52 26.30 27.13 -5.36
C ASN A 52 26.72 25.98 -4.42
N GLY A 53 27.35 24.92 -4.93
CA GLY A 53 27.79 23.76 -4.16
C GLY A 53 26.69 22.71 -3.88
N GLY A 54 25.52 22.84 -4.51
CA GLY A 54 24.40 21.91 -4.40
C GLY A 54 24.61 20.61 -5.21
N VAL A 55 23.89 19.56 -4.84
CA VAL A 55 23.92 18.25 -5.50
C VAL A 55 22.53 17.90 -6.01
N HIS A 56 22.46 17.28 -7.17
CA HIS A 56 21.21 16.75 -7.71
C HIS A 56 21.28 15.23 -7.77
N VAL A 57 20.16 14.58 -7.48
CA VAL A 57 19.95 13.16 -7.73
C VAL A 57 18.69 13.02 -8.57
N SER A 58 18.86 12.59 -9.81
CA SER A 58 17.73 12.34 -10.70
C SER A 58 17.50 10.86 -10.94
N VAL A 59 16.23 10.46 -11.04
CA VAL A 59 15.81 9.08 -11.27
C VAL A 59 14.97 9.00 -12.53
N TRP A 60 15.35 8.15 -13.49
CA TRP A 60 14.55 7.98 -14.71
C TRP A 60 14.57 6.55 -15.25
N PRO A 61 13.49 6.13 -15.93
CA PRO A 61 13.45 4.85 -16.61
C PRO A 61 14.34 4.85 -17.86
N LEU A 62 15.05 3.75 -18.12
CA LEU A 62 15.71 3.50 -19.40
C LEU A 62 14.68 3.01 -20.44
N LEU A 63 15.04 3.16 -21.72
CA LEU A 63 14.12 2.95 -22.86
C LEU A 63 13.57 1.52 -22.91
N THR A 64 14.41 0.52 -22.63
CA THR A 64 14.05 -0.89 -22.80
C THR A 64 13.30 -1.44 -21.59
N GLU A 65 12.44 -2.43 -21.83
CA GLU A 65 11.85 -3.27 -20.79
C GLU A 65 11.82 -4.73 -21.25
N ARG A 66 11.91 -5.65 -20.28
CA ARG A 66 11.78 -7.10 -20.51
C ARG A 66 10.47 -7.58 -19.92
N LYS A 67 9.61 -8.17 -20.75
CA LYS A 67 8.41 -8.86 -20.28
C LYS A 67 8.77 -10.11 -19.50
N ILE A 68 8.10 -10.31 -18.36
CA ILE A 68 8.16 -11.56 -17.58
C ILE A 68 6.83 -12.28 -17.70
N SER A 69 6.89 -13.59 -17.92
CA SER A 69 5.70 -14.43 -17.98
C SER A 69 4.99 -14.43 -16.62
N THR A 70 3.69 -14.19 -16.65
CA THR A 70 2.83 -14.25 -15.46
C THR A 70 2.12 -15.60 -15.41
N ALA A 71 1.75 -16.05 -14.21
CA ALA A 71 1.05 -17.31 -14.04
C ALA A 71 -0.27 -17.33 -14.83
N LEU A 72 -0.59 -18.50 -15.42
CA LEU A 72 -1.86 -18.70 -16.11
C LEU A 72 -3.05 -18.47 -15.16
N GLY A 73 -4.14 -17.93 -15.70
CA GLY A 73 -5.37 -17.64 -14.94
C GLY A 73 -5.39 -16.32 -14.16
N ARG A 74 -4.22 -15.79 -13.76
CA ARG A 74 -4.10 -14.47 -13.07
C ARG A 74 -5.16 -14.26 -11.97
N PRO A 75 -5.22 -15.14 -10.97
CA PRO A 75 -6.26 -15.09 -9.95
C PRO A 75 -6.14 -13.82 -9.11
N PHE A 76 -7.29 -13.34 -8.62
CA PHE A 76 -7.31 -12.31 -7.60
C PHE A 76 -6.78 -12.85 -6.28
N ARG A 77 -5.97 -12.05 -5.60
CA ARG A 77 -5.44 -12.28 -4.27
C ARG A 77 -5.94 -11.20 -3.33
N LEU A 78 -6.19 -11.56 -2.07
CA LEU A 78 -6.60 -10.59 -1.05
C LEU A 78 -5.48 -9.56 -0.84
N MET A 79 -5.81 -8.27 -0.96
CA MET A 79 -4.89 -7.16 -0.70
C MET A 79 -5.12 -6.60 0.70
N ALA A 80 -6.37 -6.26 1.02
CA ALA A 80 -6.75 -5.84 2.36
C ALA A 80 -8.15 -6.35 2.71
N LYS A 81 -8.32 -6.80 3.95
CA LYS A 81 -9.66 -7.07 4.50
C LYS A 81 -10.41 -5.75 4.67
N GLY A 82 -11.71 -5.79 4.37
CA GLY A 82 -12.59 -4.67 4.67
C GLY A 82 -12.63 -4.46 6.18
N LYS A 83 -12.49 -3.20 6.62
CA LYS A 83 -12.70 -2.82 8.02
C LYS A 83 -14.04 -2.10 8.13
N PRO A 84 -15.09 -2.74 8.67
CA PRO A 84 -16.39 -2.10 8.84
C PRO A 84 -16.27 -0.87 9.74
N SER A 85 -16.76 0.27 9.27
CA SER A 85 -16.82 1.49 10.08
C SER A 85 -18.01 1.50 11.04
N LEU A 86 -19.07 0.75 10.72
CA LEU A 86 -20.15 0.42 11.64
C LEU A 86 -19.74 -0.80 12.46
N GLN A 87 -19.45 -0.58 13.73
CA GLN A 87 -18.92 -1.59 14.63
C GLN A 87 -20.02 -2.16 15.51
N PHE A 88 -19.96 -3.48 15.74
CA PHE A 88 -20.85 -4.20 16.64
C PHE A 88 -20.01 -4.93 17.67
N THR A 89 -20.37 -4.79 18.93
CA THR A 89 -19.65 -5.41 20.05
C THR A 89 -20.64 -6.19 20.90
N VAL A 90 -20.28 -7.41 21.27
CA VAL A 90 -21.07 -8.24 22.19
C VAL A 90 -20.46 -8.15 23.58
N ASN A 91 -21.25 -7.78 24.58
CA ASN A 91 -20.88 -7.83 25.98
C ASN A 91 -21.95 -8.61 26.77
N GLY A 92 -21.61 -9.85 27.16
CA GLY A 92 -22.55 -10.77 27.77
C GLY A 92 -23.75 -11.06 26.85
N THR A 93 -24.92 -10.58 27.23
CA THR A 93 -26.17 -10.72 26.47
C THR A 93 -26.57 -9.45 25.69
N ALA A 94 -25.72 -8.42 25.71
CA ALA A 94 -25.98 -7.15 25.04
C ALA A 94 -25.12 -6.99 23.78
N ILE A 95 -25.72 -6.41 22.74
CA ILE A 95 -25.04 -6.01 21.51
C ILE A 95 -25.03 -4.49 21.45
N SER A 96 -23.86 -3.87 21.50
CA SER A 96 -23.70 -2.43 21.29
C SER A 96 -23.29 -2.15 19.84
N VAL A 97 -23.73 -1.00 19.31
CA VAL A 97 -23.43 -0.58 17.94
C VAL A 97 -22.83 0.82 17.98
N ALA A 98 -21.78 1.05 17.19
CA ALA A 98 -21.09 2.33 17.13
C ALA A 98 -20.69 2.70 15.69
N GLY A 99 -20.60 4.00 15.43
CA GLY A 99 -20.16 4.54 14.15
C GLY A 99 -21.27 4.65 13.09
N VAL A 100 -20.84 4.84 11.85
CA VAL A 100 -21.71 4.99 10.66
C VAL A 100 -21.14 4.12 9.56
N ALA A 101 -21.98 3.40 8.83
CA ALA A 101 -21.55 2.57 7.71
C ALA A 101 -21.03 3.45 6.57
N SER A 102 -19.75 3.34 6.21
CA SER A 102 -19.14 4.05 5.07
C SER A 102 -19.38 3.31 3.75
N ALA A 103 -19.64 2.00 3.82
CA ALA A 103 -19.96 1.10 2.73
C ALA A 103 -20.97 0.05 3.21
N LEU A 104 -21.43 -0.81 2.29
CA LEU A 104 -22.30 -1.94 2.64
C LEU A 104 -21.64 -2.79 3.73
N THR A 105 -22.32 -2.92 4.88
CA THR A 105 -21.87 -3.70 6.03
C THR A 105 -22.81 -4.88 6.23
N ASN A 106 -22.27 -6.09 6.17
CA ASN A 106 -22.99 -7.33 6.41
C ASN A 106 -22.79 -7.75 7.86
N VAL A 107 -23.87 -8.10 8.54
CA VAL A 107 -23.83 -8.54 9.95
C VAL A 107 -24.55 -9.86 10.08
N GLN A 108 -23.86 -10.84 10.63
CA GLN A 108 -24.41 -12.14 10.96
C GLN A 108 -24.40 -12.30 12.48
N ILE A 109 -25.57 -12.57 13.04
CA ILE A 109 -25.76 -12.79 14.48
C ILE A 109 -26.33 -14.19 14.66
N THR A 110 -25.64 -15.02 15.42
CA THR A 110 -26.13 -16.36 15.77
C THR A 110 -26.52 -16.41 17.23
N LEU A 111 -27.80 -16.66 17.50
CA LEU A 111 -28.39 -16.76 18.82
C LEU A 111 -28.79 -18.21 19.08
N ASN A 112 -28.17 -18.87 20.05
CA ASN A 112 -28.46 -20.27 20.42
C ASN A 112 -28.51 -21.23 19.21
N GLY A 113 -27.62 -21.05 18.23
CA GLY A 113 -27.55 -21.85 17.01
C GLY A 113 -28.44 -21.38 15.85
N LYS A 114 -29.33 -20.39 16.06
CA LYS A 114 -30.12 -19.78 14.98
C LYS A 114 -29.45 -18.52 14.45
N THR A 115 -29.16 -18.50 13.16
CA THR A 115 -28.49 -17.39 12.48
C THR A 115 -29.47 -16.37 11.91
N TYR A 116 -29.15 -15.09 12.10
CA TYR A 116 -29.85 -13.92 11.57
C TYR A 116 -28.86 -13.07 10.79
N THR A 117 -29.25 -12.62 9.60
CA THR A 117 -28.38 -11.83 8.71
C THR A 117 -28.99 -10.46 8.42
N PHE A 118 -28.15 -9.44 8.44
CA PHE A 118 -28.51 -8.05 8.23
C PHE A 118 -27.56 -7.40 7.23
N HIS A 119 -28.08 -6.44 6.47
CA HIS A 119 -27.33 -5.66 5.49
C HIS A 119 -27.60 -4.18 5.73
N PHE A 120 -26.55 -3.41 6.00
CA PHE A 120 -26.62 -1.98 6.28
C PHE A 120 -25.93 -1.21 5.16
N GLN A 121 -26.68 -0.36 4.47
CA GLN A 121 -26.16 0.46 3.37
C GLN A 121 -25.26 1.58 3.90
N ALA A 122 -24.44 2.16 3.01
CA ALA A 122 -23.66 3.35 3.33
C ALA A 122 -24.57 4.48 3.87
N GLY A 123 -24.13 5.17 4.92
CA GLY A 123 -24.89 6.19 5.64
C GLY A 123 -25.77 5.66 6.77
N THR A 124 -25.86 4.35 6.99
CA THR A 124 -26.60 3.81 8.15
C THR A 124 -25.89 4.14 9.45
N THR A 125 -26.55 4.86 10.35
CA THR A 125 -26.04 5.19 11.68
C THR A 125 -26.27 4.06 12.68
N ALA A 126 -25.51 4.07 13.79
CA ALA A 126 -25.66 3.10 14.86
C ALA A 126 -27.09 2.99 15.40
N GLU A 127 -27.81 4.11 15.55
CA GLU A 127 -29.18 4.13 16.08
C GLU A 127 -30.15 3.42 15.14
N LYS A 128 -30.04 3.69 13.82
CA LYS A 128 -30.86 3.01 12.80
C LYS A 128 -30.56 1.52 12.74
N ALA A 129 -29.28 1.16 12.83
CA ALA A 129 -28.88 -0.24 12.86
C ALA A 129 -29.45 -0.97 14.10
N LEU A 130 -29.36 -0.35 15.29
CA LEU A 130 -29.88 -0.89 16.54
C LEU A 130 -31.40 -1.09 16.49
N TYR A 131 -32.13 -0.14 15.90
CA TYR A 131 -33.57 -0.26 15.67
C TYR A 131 -33.93 -1.43 14.73
N ILE A 132 -33.20 -1.59 13.63
CA ILE A 132 -33.43 -2.72 12.71
C ILE A 132 -33.17 -4.06 13.40
N LEU A 133 -32.11 -4.14 14.23
CA LEU A 133 -31.83 -5.33 15.03
C LEU A 133 -32.97 -5.62 16.02
N SER A 134 -33.45 -4.61 16.76
CA SER A 134 -34.46 -4.81 17.80
C SER A 134 -35.80 -5.30 17.27
N VAL A 135 -36.16 -4.92 16.04
CA VAL A 135 -37.41 -5.35 15.39
C VAL A 135 -37.32 -6.81 14.90
N ARG A 136 -36.13 -7.30 14.53
CA ARG A 136 -35.97 -8.64 13.91
C ARG A 136 -35.45 -9.70 14.85
N LEU A 137 -34.74 -9.33 15.92
CA LEU A 137 -34.22 -10.28 16.89
C LEU A 137 -35.30 -10.62 17.94
N PRO A 138 -35.45 -11.90 18.30
CA PRO A 138 -36.46 -12.30 19.26
C PRO A 138 -36.05 -11.89 20.68
N ARG A 139 -37.04 -11.53 21.51
CA ARG A 139 -36.86 -11.27 22.94
C ARG A 139 -35.76 -10.24 23.24
N SER A 140 -35.63 -9.26 22.35
CA SER A 140 -34.67 -8.17 22.50
C SER A 140 -35.36 -6.87 22.93
N PHE A 141 -34.65 -6.06 23.70
CA PHE A 141 -35.07 -4.71 24.07
C PHE A 141 -33.85 -3.80 24.16
N THR A 142 -34.04 -2.51 23.87
CA THR A 142 -32.94 -1.54 23.81
C THR A 142 -32.79 -0.83 25.15
N ILE A 143 -31.57 -0.76 25.67
CA ILE A 143 -31.18 0.07 26.81
C ILE A 143 -30.08 1.02 26.33
N SER A 144 -30.37 2.33 26.32
CA SER A 144 -29.46 3.34 25.74
C SER A 144 -28.98 2.95 24.34
N SER A 145 -27.66 2.80 24.14
CA SER A 145 -27.01 2.46 22.86
C SER A 145 -26.76 0.96 22.69
N SER A 146 -27.39 0.10 23.50
CA SER A 146 -27.19 -1.35 23.48
C SER A 146 -28.50 -2.12 23.37
N LEU A 147 -28.49 -3.20 22.60
CA LEU A 147 -29.60 -4.13 22.45
C LEU A 147 -29.39 -5.33 23.37
N CYS A 148 -30.20 -5.46 24.41
CA CYS A 148 -30.18 -6.59 25.33
C CYS A 148 -31.06 -7.72 24.82
N ILE A 149 -30.55 -8.95 24.81
CA ILE A 149 -31.27 -10.15 24.37
C ILE A 149 -31.52 -11.06 25.57
N MET A 150 -32.79 -11.33 25.88
CA MET A 150 -33.16 -12.17 27.01
C MET A 150 -33.04 -13.66 26.69
N LEU A 151 -32.68 -14.45 27.71
CA LEU A 151 -32.66 -15.93 27.66
C LEU A 151 -31.71 -16.51 26.59
N VAL A 152 -30.68 -15.76 26.21
CA VAL A 152 -29.65 -16.23 25.29
C VAL A 152 -28.50 -16.87 26.05
N ARG A 153 -28.11 -18.07 25.63
CA ARG A 153 -26.99 -18.84 26.22
C ARG A 153 -25.71 -18.66 25.40
N HIS A 154 -25.85 -18.42 24.11
CA HIS A 154 -24.73 -18.21 23.20
C HIS A 154 -25.09 -17.14 22.16
N ILE A 155 -24.25 -16.11 22.07
CA ILE A 155 -24.27 -15.09 21.01
C ILE A 155 -22.94 -15.18 20.28
N SER A 156 -22.97 -15.34 18.97
CA SER A 156 -21.82 -15.02 18.12
C SER A 156 -22.20 -13.98 17.09
N LEU A 157 -21.25 -13.13 16.76
CA LEU A 157 -21.41 -11.99 15.88
C LEU A 157 -20.25 -11.99 14.89
N SER A 158 -20.56 -11.85 13.60
CA SER A 158 -19.59 -11.62 12.55
C SER A 158 -20.04 -10.39 11.75
N VAL A 159 -19.12 -9.43 11.59
CA VAL A 159 -19.34 -8.21 10.83
C VAL A 159 -18.33 -8.17 9.71
N SER A 160 -18.79 -8.01 8.48
CA SER A 160 -17.92 -7.89 7.33
C SER A 160 -18.33 -6.73 6.44
N THR A 161 -17.37 -6.24 5.67
CA THR A 161 -17.61 -5.31 4.57
C THR A 161 -16.75 -5.74 3.39
N ALA A 162 -16.93 -5.10 2.25
CA ALA A 162 -16.12 -5.42 1.09
C ALA A 162 -14.64 -5.08 1.36
N GLY A 163 -13.76 -6.05 1.10
CA GLY A 163 -12.32 -5.85 1.08
C GLY A 163 -11.84 -5.49 -0.31
N THR A 164 -10.52 -5.41 -0.47
CA THR A 164 -9.89 -5.22 -1.76
C THR A 164 -9.09 -6.45 -2.17
N ALA A 165 -9.20 -6.81 -3.44
CA ALA A 165 -8.44 -7.90 -4.05
C ALA A 165 -7.68 -7.36 -5.26
N VAL A 166 -6.50 -7.93 -5.51
CA VAL A 166 -5.61 -7.52 -6.58
C VAL A 166 -5.27 -8.71 -7.48
N ARG A 167 -5.20 -8.49 -8.79
CA ARG A 167 -4.61 -9.46 -9.74
C ARG A 167 -3.51 -8.83 -10.56
N GLU A 168 -2.52 -9.64 -10.91
CA GLU A 168 -1.44 -9.25 -11.81
C GLU A 168 -1.90 -9.36 -13.27
N LEU A 169 -1.85 -8.25 -14.01
CA LEU A 169 -2.18 -8.21 -15.45
C LEU A 169 -0.97 -8.52 -16.32
N ARG A 170 0.19 -7.96 -15.97
CA ARG A 170 1.47 -8.23 -16.61
C ARG A 170 2.59 -7.97 -15.62
N ARG A 171 3.77 -8.51 -15.90
CA ARG A 171 4.99 -8.27 -15.15
C ARG A 171 6.11 -7.90 -16.10
N GLN A 172 6.93 -6.96 -15.67
CA GLN A 172 8.01 -6.41 -16.46
C GLN A 172 9.22 -6.16 -15.57
N ILE A 173 10.39 -6.26 -16.19
CA ILE A 173 11.63 -5.76 -15.65
C ILE A 173 12.03 -4.54 -16.45
N LYS A 174 12.27 -3.43 -15.76
CA LYS A 174 12.73 -2.19 -16.38
C LYS A 174 13.92 -1.66 -15.61
N ASP A 175 14.93 -1.21 -16.34
CA ASP A 175 16.09 -0.55 -15.75
C ASP A 175 15.74 0.91 -15.44
N PHE A 176 16.10 1.35 -14.24
CA PHE A 176 16.04 2.72 -13.80
C PHE A 176 17.46 3.19 -13.54
N GLN A 177 17.78 4.36 -14.06
CA GLN A 177 19.04 5.01 -13.82
C GLN A 177 18.83 6.10 -12.76
N VAL A 178 19.64 6.02 -11.71
CA VAL A 178 19.80 7.02 -10.67
C VAL A 178 21.12 7.71 -10.93
N THR A 179 21.11 9.03 -11.08
CA THR A 179 22.33 9.78 -11.36
C THR A 179 22.53 10.87 -10.36
N VAL A 180 23.73 10.88 -9.78
CA VAL A 180 24.24 11.92 -8.91
C VAL A 180 25.00 12.92 -9.77
N TRP A 181 24.63 14.19 -9.66
CA TRP A 181 25.30 15.33 -10.26
C TRP A 181 25.85 16.19 -9.13
N ALA A 182 27.17 16.27 -9.00
CA ALA A 182 27.81 16.92 -7.86
C ALA A 182 28.91 17.90 -8.31
N PRO A 183 29.20 18.94 -7.49
CA PRO A 183 30.22 19.94 -7.81
C PRO A 183 31.64 19.44 -7.58
N THR A 184 31.80 18.33 -6.85
CA THR A 184 33.10 17.72 -6.56
C THR A 184 33.02 16.18 -6.61
N PRO A 185 34.13 15.48 -6.92
CA PRO A 185 34.18 14.02 -6.88
C PRO A 185 33.86 13.46 -5.49
N GLY A 186 34.33 14.12 -4.43
CA GLY A 186 34.10 13.67 -3.05
C GLY A 186 32.63 13.66 -2.66
N LEU A 187 31.86 14.66 -3.09
CA LEU A 187 30.40 14.69 -2.86
C LEU A 187 29.67 13.65 -3.72
N ARG A 188 30.06 13.50 -4.99
CA ARG A 188 29.55 12.44 -5.88
C ARG A 188 29.72 11.07 -5.24
N ASP A 189 30.92 10.76 -4.76
CA ASP A 189 31.26 9.45 -4.23
C ASP A 189 30.52 9.14 -2.93
N ARG A 190 30.43 10.13 -2.04
CA ARG A 190 29.76 9.97 -0.74
C ARG A 190 28.26 9.75 -0.89
N ILE A 191 27.59 10.54 -1.74
CA ILE A 191 26.16 10.35 -2.02
C ILE A 191 25.94 9.06 -2.80
N GLY A 192 26.71 8.82 -3.86
CA GLY A 192 26.56 7.63 -4.68
C GLY A 192 26.71 6.34 -3.90
N SER A 193 27.69 6.26 -2.99
CA SER A 193 27.89 5.07 -2.15
C SER A 193 26.78 4.89 -1.11
N ALA A 194 26.24 5.98 -0.56
CA ALA A 194 25.10 5.93 0.36
C ALA A 194 23.83 5.43 -0.35
N ILE A 195 23.58 5.92 -1.57
CA ILE A 195 22.46 5.48 -2.41
C ILE A 195 22.60 4.00 -2.77
N ASP A 196 23.79 3.58 -3.24
CA ASP A 196 24.03 2.19 -3.61
C ASP A 196 23.77 1.26 -2.42
N THR A 197 24.32 1.58 -1.25
CA THR A 197 24.10 0.81 -0.02
C THR A 197 22.61 0.72 0.32
N ALA A 198 21.89 1.86 0.35
CA ALA A 198 20.49 1.90 0.77
C ALA A 198 19.53 1.20 -0.20
N LEU A 199 19.80 1.28 -1.51
CA LEU A 199 18.99 0.61 -2.53
C LEU A 199 19.33 -0.87 -2.67
N SER A 200 20.59 -1.25 -2.44
CA SER A 200 21.04 -2.64 -2.50
C SER A 200 20.69 -3.44 -1.24
N GLU A 201 20.49 -2.79 -0.08
CA GLU A 201 20.06 -3.45 1.16
C GLU A 201 18.68 -4.10 1.02
N GLN A 202 17.76 -3.50 0.27
CA GLN A 202 16.38 -3.92 0.18
C GLN A 202 15.99 -4.38 -1.24
N CYS A 203 16.17 -5.68 -1.50
CA CYS A 203 15.78 -6.28 -2.78
C CYS A 203 14.27 -6.44 -2.97
N HIS A 204 13.48 -6.42 -1.89
CA HIS A 204 12.02 -6.55 -1.95
C HIS A 204 11.35 -5.22 -1.65
N ILE A 205 10.61 -4.70 -2.62
CA ILE A 205 9.99 -3.38 -2.54
C ILE A 205 8.47 -3.51 -2.63
N ASP A 206 7.78 -2.62 -1.94
CA ASP A 206 6.33 -2.47 -1.99
C ASP A 206 5.98 -1.17 -2.73
N LEU A 207 5.22 -1.30 -3.81
CA LEU A 207 4.74 -0.19 -4.62
C LEU A 207 3.31 0.25 -4.22
N ASN A 208 2.85 -0.19 -3.04
CA ASN A 208 1.52 0.06 -2.48
C ASN A 208 0.37 -0.45 -3.36
N ASP A 209 0.65 -1.44 -4.22
CA ASP A 209 -0.34 -2.06 -5.09
C ASP A 209 -0.59 -3.53 -4.77
N GLY A 210 0.00 -4.03 -3.67
CA GLY A 210 -0.20 -5.38 -3.16
C GLY A 210 0.48 -6.47 -3.99
N ALA A 211 1.18 -6.13 -5.08
CA ALA A 211 1.98 -7.08 -5.83
C ALA A 211 3.46 -7.01 -5.42
N PRO A 212 4.13 -8.16 -5.29
CA PRO A 212 5.54 -8.17 -4.94
C PRO A 212 6.38 -7.59 -6.08
N ALA A 213 7.19 -6.59 -5.76
CA ALA A 213 8.20 -6.04 -6.64
C ALA A 213 9.61 -6.30 -6.08
N GLN A 214 10.59 -6.29 -6.98
CA GLN A 214 11.99 -6.50 -6.63
C GLN A 214 12.88 -5.44 -7.28
N LEU A 215 13.88 -5.01 -6.52
CA LEU A 215 14.92 -4.10 -6.94
C LEU A 215 16.25 -4.86 -6.95
N LEU A 216 16.99 -4.77 -8.05
CA LEU A 216 18.29 -5.43 -8.19
C LEU A 216 19.29 -4.46 -8.79
N TYR A 217 20.48 -4.37 -8.18
CA TYR A 217 21.60 -3.67 -8.79
C TYR A 217 21.97 -4.32 -10.13
N ALA A 218 22.17 -3.51 -11.16
CA ALA A 218 22.59 -3.97 -12.48
C ALA A 218 24.03 -3.60 -12.79
N ARG A 219 24.40 -2.32 -12.65
CA ARG A 219 25.73 -1.77 -12.97
C ARG A 219 25.86 -0.32 -12.50
N GLN A 220 27.09 0.17 -12.46
CA GLN A 220 27.39 1.57 -12.22
C GLN A 220 28.52 2.06 -13.12
N PHE A 221 28.59 3.37 -13.34
CA PHE A 221 29.73 4.00 -13.97
C PHE A 221 29.80 5.49 -13.61
N ASP A 222 31.02 6.02 -13.59
CA ASP A 222 31.30 7.43 -13.36
C ASP A 222 31.66 8.12 -14.67
N SER A 223 31.31 9.40 -14.79
CA SER A 223 31.62 10.22 -15.96
C SER A 223 31.95 11.64 -15.55
N ASP A 224 33.22 12.01 -15.67
CA ASP A 224 33.71 13.35 -15.35
C ASP A 224 33.99 14.20 -16.60
N ARG A 225 33.40 13.82 -17.73
CA ARG A 225 33.53 14.55 -19.01
C ARG A 225 33.13 16.03 -18.95
N SER A 226 32.37 16.42 -17.93
CA SER A 226 31.89 17.78 -17.70
C SER A 226 32.59 18.48 -16.53
N GLU A 227 33.79 18.03 -16.14
CA GLU A 227 34.59 18.64 -15.08
C GLU A 227 34.90 20.13 -15.32
N ASN A 228 35.01 20.57 -16.58
CA ASN A 228 35.18 21.98 -16.96
C ASN A 228 34.03 22.88 -16.49
N TRP A 229 32.87 22.29 -16.20
CA TRP A 229 31.69 22.97 -15.64
C TRP A 229 31.48 22.64 -14.16
N HIS A 230 32.49 22.03 -13.52
CA HIS A 230 32.44 21.47 -12.18
C HIS A 230 31.36 20.39 -12.01
N VAL A 231 30.93 19.71 -13.08
CA VAL A 231 29.91 18.66 -13.00
C VAL A 231 30.56 17.28 -13.01
N TYR A 232 30.51 16.61 -11.86
CA TYR A 232 30.94 15.23 -11.67
C TYR A 232 29.71 14.33 -11.57
N ARG A 233 29.71 13.22 -12.33
CA ARG A 233 28.52 12.38 -12.49
C ARG A 233 28.79 10.93 -12.12
N ARG A 234 27.89 10.35 -11.32
CA ARG A 234 27.81 8.90 -11.07
C ARG A 234 26.45 8.38 -11.47
N ASP A 235 26.44 7.32 -12.26
CA ASP A 235 25.24 6.62 -12.69
C ASP A 235 25.16 5.25 -12.01
N LEU A 236 24.06 5.02 -11.30
CA LEU A 236 23.70 3.73 -10.71
C LEU A 236 22.48 3.21 -11.44
N ILE A 237 22.55 2.00 -11.98
CA ILE A 237 21.45 1.38 -12.72
C ILE A 237 20.92 0.22 -11.90
N PHE A 238 19.61 0.28 -11.64
CA PHE A 238 18.87 -0.76 -10.95
C PHE A 238 17.76 -1.32 -11.84
N SER A 239 17.68 -2.63 -11.92
CA SER A 239 16.58 -3.34 -12.58
C SER A 239 15.43 -3.53 -11.59
N VAL A 240 14.25 -3.05 -11.95
CA VAL A 240 13.03 -3.21 -11.14
C VAL A 240 12.10 -4.21 -11.81
N ASN A 241 11.84 -5.32 -11.13
CA ASN A 241 10.81 -6.30 -11.48
C ASN A 241 9.50 -5.92 -10.79
N TYR A 242 8.50 -5.47 -11.54
CA TYR A 242 7.22 -5.04 -10.99
C TYR A 242 6.06 -5.49 -11.86
N ALA A 243 4.90 -5.61 -11.22
CA ALA A 243 3.65 -5.99 -11.85
C ALA A 243 2.82 -4.76 -12.17
N THR A 244 2.11 -4.80 -13.29
CA THR A 244 0.93 -3.96 -13.50
C THR A 244 -0.29 -4.72 -12.97
N THR A 245 -1.00 -4.11 -12.03
CA THR A 245 -2.04 -4.73 -11.21
C THR A 245 -3.43 -4.17 -11.49
N GLN A 246 -4.46 -5.00 -11.33
CA GLN A 246 -5.85 -4.52 -11.26
C GLN A 246 -6.41 -4.79 -9.88
N THR A 247 -6.90 -3.74 -9.22
CA THR A 247 -7.58 -3.83 -7.93
C THR A 247 -9.09 -3.83 -8.15
N ILE A 248 -9.79 -4.68 -7.41
CA ILE A 248 -11.25 -4.70 -7.33
C ILE A 248 -11.67 -4.65 -5.86
N THR A 249 -12.87 -4.14 -5.64
CA THR A 249 -13.57 -4.31 -4.37
C THR A 249 -14.32 -5.64 -4.42
N ALA A 250 -14.13 -6.49 -3.40
CA ALA A 250 -14.74 -7.81 -3.34
C ALA A 250 -15.49 -7.99 -2.01
N PRO A 251 -16.75 -8.49 -2.03
CA PRO A 251 -17.48 -8.78 -0.81
C PRO A 251 -16.83 -9.93 -0.03
N GLU A 252 -16.82 -9.85 1.29
CA GLU A 252 -16.36 -10.92 2.16
C GLU A 252 -17.51 -11.89 2.46
N VAL A 253 -17.24 -13.20 2.32
CA VAL A 253 -18.19 -14.28 2.65
C VAL A 253 -18.19 -14.49 4.16
N THR A 254 -19.34 -14.31 4.80
CA THR A 254 -19.49 -14.45 6.26
C THR A 254 -19.85 -15.86 6.73
N SER A 255 -20.54 -16.64 5.90
CA SER A 255 -20.82 -18.05 6.16
C SER A 255 -21.04 -18.82 4.86
N THR A 256 -20.65 -20.09 4.87
CA THR A 256 -20.97 -21.06 3.80
C THR A 256 -21.83 -22.15 4.42
N VAL A 257 -23.07 -22.30 3.94
CA VAL A 257 -23.97 -23.37 4.38
C VAL A 257 -24.00 -24.42 3.28
N VAL A 258 -23.61 -25.66 3.60
CA VAL A 258 -23.71 -26.79 2.68
C VAL A 258 -24.77 -27.73 3.22
N THR A 259 -25.80 -27.99 2.43
CA THR A 259 -26.83 -28.97 2.75
C THR A 259 -26.44 -30.30 2.12
N VAL A 260 -26.11 -31.30 2.94
CA VAL A 260 -25.87 -32.68 2.46
C VAL A 260 -27.04 -33.54 2.93
N ASN A 261 -27.71 -34.22 1.99
CA ASN A 261 -28.85 -35.12 2.27
C ASN A 261 -29.97 -34.48 3.14
N GLY A 262 -30.26 -33.19 2.93
CA GLY A 262 -31.30 -32.47 3.66
C GLY A 262 -30.93 -32.00 5.07
N GLN A 263 -29.71 -32.27 5.55
CA GLN A 263 -29.18 -31.69 6.78
C GLN A 263 -28.25 -30.52 6.44
N GLN A 264 -28.56 -29.34 6.99
CA GLN A 264 -27.69 -28.18 6.90
C GLN A 264 -26.50 -28.38 7.83
N THR A 265 -25.30 -28.47 7.26
CA THR A 265 -24.04 -28.41 8.01
C THR A 265 -23.36 -27.08 7.70
N THR A 266 -23.17 -26.26 8.73
CA THR A 266 -22.32 -25.07 8.70
C THR A 266 -20.86 -25.50 8.86
N ARG A 267 -19.99 -25.03 7.98
CA ARG A 267 -18.53 -25.17 8.08
C ARG A 267 -17.89 -23.86 8.49
#